data_AF-A0A8C3LMJ9-F1
#
_entry.id   AF-A0A8C3LMJ9-F1
#
_cell.length_a   1.000
_cell.length_b   1.000
_cell.length_c   1.000
_cell.angle_alpha   90.00
_cell.angle_beta   90.00
_cell.angle_gamma   90.00
#
_symmetry.space_group_name_H-M   'P 1'
#
loop_
_entity.id
_entity.type
_entity.pdbx_description
1 polymer ?
#
loop_
_entity_poly.entity_id
_entity_poly.type
_entity_poly.pdbx_seq_one_letter_code
_entity_poly.pdbx_strand_id
1 'polypeptide(L)'
;GRGAAAVKPIFSRDLGEAKRRVRELYRAWYREVPNAVHLYQLDITVRQGRNKVREMFMKNAHVMDPQVIDMLVGEVVIRVTVTLISLLMFVDG
;
A
#
# COMPACT_ATOMS: atom_id res chain seq x y z
N GLY A 1 29.24 -6.74 19.43
CA GLY A 1 27.99 -6.48 20.19
C GLY A 1 27.15 -5.50 19.40
N ARG A 2 25.83 -5.69 19.47
CA ARG A 2 24.75 -5.04 18.68
C ARG A 2 24.87 -3.53 18.51
N GLY A 3 24.44 -3.08 17.33
CA GLY A 3 24.04 -1.71 17.04
C GLY A 3 23.19 -1.66 15.77
N ALA A 4 22.19 -2.55 15.65
CA ALA A 4 21.16 -2.37 14.64
C ALA A 4 20.43 -1.07 15.01
N ALA A 5 20.62 -0.03 14.20
CA ALA A 5 19.88 1.21 14.34
C ALA A 5 18.40 0.84 14.35
N ALA A 6 17.78 0.91 15.53
CA ALA A 6 16.35 0.72 15.68
C ALA A 6 15.72 1.89 14.92
N VAL A 7 15.35 1.63 13.66
CA VAL A 7 14.47 2.49 12.89
C VAL A 7 13.26 2.69 13.79
N LYS A 8 13.18 3.86 14.43
CA LYS A 8 12.11 4.18 15.36
C LYS A 8 10.83 4.08 14.52
N PRO A 9 9.99 3.05 14.71
CA PRO A 9 8.83 2.93 13.87
C PRO A 9 7.99 4.16 14.18
N ILE A 10 7.56 4.88 13.15
CA ILE A 10 6.69 6.04 13.31
C ILE A 10 5.32 5.49 13.70
N PHE A 11 5.18 5.06 14.95
CA PHE A 11 3.91 4.56 15.46
C PHE A 11 2.94 5.73 15.58
N SER A 12 1.77 5.57 14.99
CA SER A 12 0.58 6.38 15.24
C SER A 12 0.28 6.35 16.73
N ARG A 13 0.04 7.52 17.31
CA ARG A 13 -0.19 7.66 18.75
C ARG A 13 -1.54 7.10 19.18
N ASP A 14 -2.49 7.04 18.25
CA ASP A 14 -3.84 6.56 18.44
C ASP A 14 -4.43 6.01 17.12
N LEU A 15 -5.56 5.32 17.25
CA LEU A 15 -6.30 4.70 16.13
C LEU A 15 -6.77 5.74 15.09
N GLY A 16 -7.05 6.97 15.51
CA GLY A 16 -7.46 8.06 14.63
C GLY A 16 -6.33 8.50 13.70
N GLU A 17 -5.12 8.64 14.22
CA GLU A 17 -3.92 8.93 13.43
C GLU A 17 -3.63 7.78 12.43
N ALA A 18 -3.70 6.53 12.89
CA ALA A 18 -3.49 5.37 12.04
C ALA A 18 -4.50 5.33 10.88
N LYS A 19 -5.80 5.52 11.19
CA LYS A 19 -6.86 5.60 10.17
C LYS A 19 -6.71 6.81 9.24
N ARG A 20 -6.12 7.92 9.69
CA ARG A 20 -5.82 9.08 8.83
C ARG A 20 -4.75 8.71 7.80
N ARG A 21 -3.64 8.12 8.24
CA ARG A 21 -2.54 7.69 7.36
C ARG A 21 -2.98 6.65 6.34
N VAL A 22 -3.78 5.66 6.75
CA VAL A 22 -4.37 4.67 5.84
C VAL A 22 -5.22 5.35 4.75
N ARG A 23 -6.04 6.34 5.11
CA ARG A 23 -6.85 7.09 4.12
C ARG A 23 -6.00 7.94 3.18
N GLU A 24 -4.95 8.58 3.69
CA GLU A 24 -4.00 9.35 2.87
C GLU A 24 -3.30 8.44 1.86
N LEU A 25 -2.83 7.28 2.31
CA LEU A 25 -2.18 6.28 1.45
C LEU A 25 -3.14 5.73 0.40
N TYR A 26 -4.39 5.41 0.77
CA TYR A 26 -5.41 4.97 -0.18
C TYR A 26 -5.65 6.03 -1.27
N ARG A 27 -5.75 7.31 -0.89
CA ARG A 27 -5.92 8.42 -1.85
C ARG A 27 -4.70 8.59 -2.76
N ALA A 28 -3.49 8.43 -2.23
CA ALA A 28 -2.25 8.48 -3.01
C ALA A 28 -2.26 7.38 -4.08
N TRP A 29 -2.49 6.13 -3.71
CA TRP A 29 -2.58 5.02 -4.66
C TRP A 29 -3.71 5.21 -5.69
N TYR A 30 -4.87 5.72 -5.28
CA TYR A 30 -5.98 5.95 -6.21
C TYR A 30 -5.67 6.98 -7.31
N ARG A 31 -4.81 7.96 -6.99
CA ARG A 31 -4.27 8.95 -7.95
C ARG A 31 -3.12 8.39 -8.77
N GLU A 32 -2.35 7.46 -8.22
CA GLU A 32 -1.19 6.87 -8.89
C GLU A 32 -1.56 5.78 -9.89
N VAL A 33 -2.67 5.06 -9.67
CA VAL A 33 -3.10 3.98 -10.59
C VAL A 33 -3.19 4.41 -12.07
N PRO A 34 -3.83 5.54 -12.44
CA PRO A 34 -3.82 6.00 -13.83
C PRO A 34 -2.41 6.23 -14.38
N ASN A 35 -1.53 6.83 -13.59
CA ASN A 35 -0.14 7.08 -13.98
C ASN A 35 0.59 5.76 -14.22
N ALA A 36 0.45 4.79 -13.32
CA ALA A 36 1.07 3.47 -13.46
C ALA A 36 0.54 2.70 -14.68
N VAL A 37 -0.77 2.68 -14.90
CA VAL A 37 -1.37 2.01 -16.07
C VAL A 37 -0.84 2.61 -17.37
N HIS A 38 -0.73 3.94 -17.45
CA HIS A 38 -0.24 4.62 -18.65
C HIS A 38 1.28 4.47 -18.83
N LEU A 39 2.06 4.80 -17.81
CA LEU A 39 3.52 4.82 -17.85
C LEU A 39 4.10 3.45 -18.21
N TYR A 40 3.45 2.40 -17.72
CA TYR A 40 3.92 1.05 -17.90
C TYR A 40 3.09 0.21 -18.89
N GLN A 41 2.17 0.85 -19.63
CA GLN A 41 1.34 0.19 -20.65
C GLN A 41 0.69 -1.12 -20.17
N LEU A 42 0.20 -1.13 -18.92
CA LEU A 42 -0.39 -2.34 -18.34
C LEU A 42 -1.64 -2.73 -19.14
N ASP A 43 -1.81 -4.02 -19.43
CA ASP A 43 -3.01 -4.57 -20.06
C ASP A 43 -4.19 -4.72 -19.07
N ILE A 44 -4.44 -3.65 -18.31
CA ILE A 44 -5.57 -3.51 -17.40
C ILE A 44 -6.15 -2.11 -17.51
N THR A 45 -7.46 -2.01 -17.33
CA THR A 45 -8.11 -0.71 -17.19
C THR A 45 -7.73 -0.05 -15.86
N VAL A 46 -7.72 1.29 -15.84
CA VAL A 46 -7.59 2.09 -14.60
C VAL A 46 -8.61 1.66 -13.54
N ARG A 47 -9.82 1.25 -13.97
CA ARG A 47 -10.86 0.73 -13.08
C ARG A 47 -10.45 -0.59 -12.42
N GLN A 48 -9.88 -1.54 -13.17
CA GLN A 48 -9.35 -2.79 -12.63
C GLN A 48 -8.22 -2.53 -11.63
N GLY A 49 -7.28 -1.63 -11.96
CA GLY A 49 -6.21 -1.24 -11.03
C GLY A 49 -6.76 -0.65 -9.71
N ARG A 50 -7.73 0.26 -9.79
CA ARG A 50 -8.37 0.87 -8.61
C ARG A 50 -9.14 -0.16 -7.77
N ASN A 51 -9.83 -1.08 -8.42
CA ASN A 51 -10.52 -2.18 -7.74
C ASN A 51 -9.52 -3.06 -6.98
N LYS A 52 -8.34 -3.34 -7.57
CA LYS A 52 -7.31 -4.12 -6.90
C LYS A 52 -6.74 -3.41 -5.68
N VAL A 53 -6.46 -2.10 -5.78
CA VAL A 53 -6.08 -1.27 -4.62
C VAL A 53 -7.14 -1.38 -3.52
N ARG A 54 -8.43 -1.20 -3.86
CA ARG A 54 -9.52 -1.32 -2.89
C ARG A 54 -9.58 -2.70 -2.23
N GLU A 55 -9.44 -3.78 -2.99
CA GLU A 55 -9.42 -5.15 -2.47
C GLU A 55 -8.32 -5.33 -1.42
N MET A 56 -7.10 -4.84 -1.71
CA MET A 56 -5.96 -4.97 -0.80
C MET A 56 -6.14 -4.18 0.51
N PHE A 57 -6.76 -3.00 0.45
CA PHE A 57 -7.09 -2.24 1.66
C PHE A 57 -8.23 -2.88 2.47
N MET A 58 -9.25 -3.42 1.80
CA MET A 58 -10.40 -4.04 2.48
C MET A 58 -10.04 -5.35 3.20
N LYS A 59 -9.06 -6.11 2.70
CA LYS A 59 -8.55 -7.32 3.37
C LYS A 59 -8.08 -7.07 4.81
N ASN A 60 -7.63 -5.85 5.11
CA ASN A 60 -7.08 -5.45 6.41
C ASN A 60 -8.04 -4.56 7.22
N ALA A 61 -9.30 -4.40 6.80
CA ALA A 61 -10.25 -3.48 7.44
C ALA A 61 -10.69 -3.90 8.86
N HIS A 62 -10.47 -5.16 9.23
CA HIS A 62 -10.82 -5.72 10.54
C HIS A 62 -9.80 -5.39 11.64
N VAL A 63 -8.66 -4.80 11.29
CA VAL A 63 -7.58 -4.50 12.24
C VAL A 63 -7.89 -3.21 12.99
N MET A 64 -7.95 -3.30 14.32
CA MET A 64 -8.32 -2.21 15.22
C MET A 64 -7.17 -1.74 16.12
N ASP A 65 -6.05 -2.47 16.15
CA ASP A 65 -4.86 -2.11 16.91
C ASP A 65 -4.00 -1.11 16.11
N PRO A 66 -3.77 0.12 16.60
CA PRO A 66 -2.96 1.14 15.91
C PRO A 66 -1.55 0.67 15.55
N GLN A 67 -0.89 -0.11 16.42
CA GLN A 67 0.47 -0.59 16.16
C GLN A 67 0.49 -1.60 15.01
N VAL A 68 -0.52 -2.48 14.98
CA VAL A 68 -0.72 -3.45 13.89
C VAL A 68 -1.09 -2.72 12.61
N ILE A 69 -1.90 -1.65 12.67
CA ILE A 69 -2.22 -0.83 11.50
C ILE A 69 -0.96 -0.18 10.93
N ASP A 70 -0.08 0.41 11.75
CA ASP A 70 1.15 1.02 11.23
C ASP A 70 2.10 -0.01 10.61
N MET A 71 2.22 -1.18 11.23
CA MET A 71 3.00 -2.29 10.68
C MET A 71 2.41 -2.76 9.33
N LEU A 72 1.08 -2.88 9.26
CA LEU A 72 0.37 -3.24 8.03
C LEU A 72 0.42 -2.14 6.98
N VAL A 73 0.48 -0.86 7.33
CA VAL A 73 0.70 0.22 6.35
C VAL A 73 2.04 0.02 5.67
N GLY A 74 3.10 -0.29 6.42
CA GLY A 74 4.40 -0.65 5.85
C GLY A 74 4.34 -1.89 4.97
N GLU A 75 3.70 -2.95 5.44
CA GLU A 75 3.55 -4.20 4.68
C GLU A 75 2.71 -4.02 3.41
N VAL A 76 1.61 -3.27 3.47
CA VAL A 76 0.72 -2.97 2.35
C VAL A 76 1.43 -2.11 1.32
N VAL A 77 2.21 -1.10 1.73
CA VAL A 77 3.04 -0.33 0.79
C VAL A 77 3.98 -1.27 0.05
N ILE A 78 4.75 -2.09 0.77
CA ILE A 78 5.70 -3.03 0.17
C ILE A 78 4.96 -4.02 -0.75
N ARG A 79 3.84 -4.61 -0.30
CA ARG A 79 3.07 -5.57 -1.09
C ARG A 79 2.44 -4.96 -2.33
N VAL A 80 1.85 -3.78 -2.24
CA VAL A 80 1.26 -3.11 -3.41
C VAL A 80 2.37 -2.76 -4.40
N THR A 81 3.51 -2.24 -3.94
CA THR A 81 4.68 -1.96 -4.78
C THR A 81 5.23 -3.23 -5.43
N VAL A 82 5.44 -4.32 -4.68
CA VAL A 82 5.92 -5.61 -5.21
C VAL A 82 4.91 -6.24 -6.16
N THR A 83 3.61 -6.11 -5.90
CA THR A 83 2.55 -6.60 -6.79
C THR A 83 2.52 -5.79 -8.09
N LEU A 84 2.65 -4.46 -8.02
CA LEU A 84 2.77 -3.61 -9.21
C LEU A 84 4.01 -4.01 -10.02
N ILE A 85 5.16 -4.15 -9.36
CA ILE A 85 6.42 -4.59 -10.00
C ILE A 85 6.28 -6.00 -10.60
N SER A 86 5.56 -6.91 -9.95
CA SER A 86 5.34 -8.25 -10.50
C SER A 86 4.41 -8.20 -11.71
N LEU A 87 3.35 -7.38 -11.67
CA LEU A 87 2.51 -7.10 -12.84
C LEU A 87 3.32 -6.47 -13.99
N LEU A 88 4.33 -5.66 -13.67
CA LEU A 88 5.24 -5.09 -14.67
C LEU A 88 6.13 -6.17 -15.30
N MET A 89 6.80 -6.96 -14.47
CA MET A 89 7.74 -7.99 -14.94
C MET A 89 7.06 -9.20 -15.62
N PHE A 90 5.78 -9.45 -15.37
CA PHE A 90 5.03 -10.54 -16.00
C PHE A 90 4.25 -10.13 -17.26
N VAL A 91 4.18 -8.84 -17.60
CA VAL A 91 3.55 -8.36 -18.84
C VAL A 91 4.56 -8.29 -20.01
N ASP A 92 5.86 -8.39 -19.74
CA ASP A 92 6.93 -8.46 -20.76
C ASP A 92 7.26 -9.90 -21.25
N GLY A 93 6.32 -10.86 -21.11
CA GLY A 93 6.50 -12.28 -21.47
C GLY A 93 5.58 -12.77 -22.57
#